data_AF-A0A1E4BE58-F1
#
_entry.id   AF-A0A1E4BE58-F1
#
_cell.length_a   1.000
_cell.length_b   1.000
_cell.length_c   1.000
_cell.angle_alpha   90.00
_cell.angle_beta   90.00
_cell.angle_gamma   90.00
#
_symmetry.space_group_name_H-M   'P 1'
#
loop_
_entity.id
_entity.type
_entity.pdbx_description
1 polymer ?
#
loop_
_entity_poly.entity_id
_entity_poly.type
_entity_poly.pdbx_seq_one_letter_code
_entity_poly.pdbx_strand_id
1 'polypeptide(L)' 'MSILDRISLDPAIRFGKPCVRGTRISVGDVLGYLASGMTEAQVIADFPDLVHEDILACLAFAAERERRIMPVPAA' A
#
# COMPACT_ATOMS: atom_id res chain seq x y z
N MET A 1 17.03 1.68 -5.13
CA MET A 1 15.62 2.15 -5.17
C MET A 1 14.88 1.43 -4.08
N SER A 2 14.18 2.16 -3.21
CA SER A 2 13.38 1.57 -2.14
C SER A 2 12.02 1.18 -2.70
N ILE A 3 11.45 0.05 -2.27
CA ILE A 3 10.09 -0.35 -2.65
C ILE A 3 9.05 0.73 -2.27
N LEU A 4 9.34 1.53 -1.23
CA LEU A 4 8.50 2.62 -0.76
C LEU A 4 8.43 3.81 -1.74
N ASP A 5 9.36 3.95 -2.68
CA ASP A 5 9.34 5.01 -3.71
C ASP A 5 8.10 4.89 -4.62
N ARG A 6 7.48 3.71 -4.66
CA ARG A 6 6.23 3.45 -5.39
C ARG A 6 4.99 3.98 -4.67
N ILE A 7 5.09 4.39 -3.41
CA ILE A 7 3.96 5.00 -2.68
C ILE A 7 4.10 6.53 -2.74
N SER A 8 3.04 7.19 -3.22
CA SER A 8 2.90 8.63 -3.27
C SER A 8 2.00 9.11 -2.13
N LEU A 9 2.43 10.19 -1.47
CA LEU A 9 1.68 10.92 -0.46
C LEU A 9 1.46 12.33 -0.98
N ASP A 10 0.51 12.47 -1.90
CA ASP A 10 0.16 13.76 -2.48
C ASP A 10 -1.09 14.32 -1.78
N PRO A 11 -1.01 15.46 -1.08
CA PRO A 11 -2.16 16.08 -0.42
C PRO A 11 -3.30 16.43 -1.40
N ALA A 12 -2.99 16.63 -2.69
CA ALA A 12 -3.98 16.86 -3.74
C ALA A 12 -4.69 15.56 -4.21
N ILE A 13 -4.14 14.38 -3.89
CA ILE A 13 -4.70 13.08 -4.29
C ILE A 13 -5.28 12.37 -3.06
N ARG A 14 -6.58 12.05 -3.09
CA ARG A 14 -7.31 11.38 -2.00
C ARG A 14 -7.05 11.98 -0.60
N PHE A 15 -6.95 13.31 -0.50
CA PHE A 15 -6.75 14.02 0.78
C PHE A 15 -5.45 13.61 1.49
N GLY A 16 -4.36 13.34 0.75
CA GLY A 16 -3.07 12.96 1.32
C GLY A 16 -2.96 11.51 1.78
N LYS A 17 -3.92 10.66 1.41
CA LYS A 17 -3.82 9.22 1.68
C LYS A 17 -2.66 8.62 0.88
N PRO A 18 -1.89 7.69 1.46
CA PRO A 18 -0.85 6.97 0.73
C PRO A 18 -1.47 6.17 -0.40
N CYS A 19 -1.07 6.48 -1.63
CA CYS A 19 -1.55 5.85 -2.85
C CYS A 19 -0.40 5.27 -3.66
N VAL A 20 -0.67 4.25 -4.47
CA VAL A 20 0.32 3.76 -5.44
C VAL A 20 0.59 4.85 -6.46
N ARG A 21 1.86 5.12 -6.75
CA ARG A 21 2.30 6.19 -7.66
C ARG A 21 1.68 5.99 -9.04
N GLY A 22 1.09 7.04 -9.58
CA GLY A 22 0.44 6.99 -10.90
C GLY A 22 -0.98 6.44 -10.88
N THR A 23 -1.49 5.99 -9.73
CA THR A 23 -2.88 5.53 -9.60
C THR A 23 -3.65 6.32 -8.54
N ARG A 24 -4.97 6.10 -8.48
CA ARG A 24 -5.84 6.59 -7.40
C ARG A 24 -6.17 5.46 -6.41
N ILE A 25 -5.40 4.39 -6.38
CA ILE A 25 -5.59 3.25 -5.48
C ILE A 25 -4.76 3.49 -4.23
N SER A 26 -5.43 3.52 -3.08
CA SER A 26 -4.76 3.74 -1.80
C SER A 26 -4.17 2.45 -1.25
N VAL A 27 -3.13 2.56 -0.42
CA VAL A 27 -2.57 1.42 0.32
C VAL A 27 -3.67 0.70 1.12
N GLY A 28 -4.62 1.45 1.68
CA GLY A 28 -5.75 0.89 2.41
C GLY A 28 -6.70 0.07 1.53
N ASP A 29 -6.90 0.44 0.26
CA ASP A 29 -7.76 -0.33 -0.66
C ASP A 29 -7.10 -1.69 -0.95
N VAL A 30 -5.81 -1.69 -1.30
CA VAL A 30 -5.04 -2.91 -1.58
C VAL A 30 -5.07 -3.85 -0.38
N LEU A 31 -4.80 -3.34 0.82
CA LEU A 31 -4.88 -4.14 2.05
C LEU A 31 -6.30 -4.66 2.31
N GLY A 32 -7.33 -3.85 2.01
CA GLY A 32 -8.73 -4.25 2.14
C GLY A 32 -9.11 -5.39 1.19
N TYR A 33 -8.64 -5.36 -0.06
CA TYR A 33 -8.84 -6.43 -1.03
C TYR A 33 -8.14 -7.72 -0.59
N LEU A 34 -6.90 -7.64 -0.14
CA LEU A 34 -6.18 -8.81 0.36
C LEU A 34 -6.85 -9.37 1.62
N ALA A 35 -7.32 -8.51 2.53
CA ALA A 35 -8.03 -8.91 3.73
C ALA A 35 -9.42 -9.54 3.45
N SER A 36 -10.04 -9.24 2.31
CA SER A 36 -11.29 -9.89 1.89
C SER A 36 -11.07 -11.29 1.30
N GLY A 37 -9.80 -11.73 1.19
CA GLY A 37 -9.42 -13.02 0.66
C GLY A 37 -9.07 -13.02 -0.84
N MET A 38 -8.99 -11.84 -1.48
CA MET A 38 -8.49 -11.75 -2.85
C MET A 38 -7.00 -12.06 -2.89
N THR A 39 -6.59 -12.79 -3.92
CA THR A 39 -5.17 -13.01 -4.24
C THR A 39 -4.60 -11.80 -4.98
N GLU A 40 -3.28 -11.63 -4.92
CA GLU A 40 -2.59 -10.56 -5.66
C GLU A 40 -2.90 -10.60 -7.16
N ALA A 41 -2.97 -11.80 -7.75
CA ALA A 41 -3.31 -11.97 -9.16
C ALA A 41 -4.72 -11.46 -9.50
N GLN A 42 -5.69 -11.66 -8.61
CA GLN A 42 -7.05 -11.13 -8.79
C GLN A 42 -7.07 -9.61 -8.67
N VAL A 43 -6.35 -9.05 -7.70
CA VAL A 43 -6.23 -7.59 -7.56
C VAL A 43 -5.59 -6.97 -8.81
N ILE A 44 -4.53 -7.58 -9.35
CA ILE A 44 -3.90 -7.10 -10.60
C ILE A 44 -4.81 -7.28 -11.81
N ALA A 45 -5.62 -8.35 -11.86
CA ALA A 45 -6.57 -8.56 -12.94
C ALA A 45 -7.69 -7.50 -12.93
N ASP A 46 -8.18 -7.12 -11.75
CA ASP A 46 -9.20 -6.07 -11.60
C ASP A 46 -8.61 -4.66 -11.76
N PHE A 47 -7.32 -4.48 -11.43
CA PHE A 47 -6.58 -3.23 -11.52
C PHE A 47 -5.28 -3.40 -12.31
N PRO A 48 -5.34 -3.39 -13.65
CA PRO A 48 -4.18 -3.64 -14.51
C PRO A 48 -3.09 -2.56 -14.42
N ASP A 49 -3.39 -1.41 -13.81
CA ASP A 49 -2.42 -0.37 -13.47
C ASP A 49 -1.50 -0.75 -12.28
N LEU A 50 -1.84 -1.81 -11.55
CA LEU A 50 -1.02 -2.33 -10.46
C LEU A 50 -0.11 -3.45 -10.95
N VAL A 51 1.13 -3.44 -10.50
CA VAL A 51 2.04 -4.59 -10.62
C VAL A 51 2.30 -5.21 -9.26
N HIS A 52 2.83 -6.44 -9.26
CA HIS A 52 3.20 -7.16 -8.05
C HIS A 52 4.07 -6.32 -7.09
N GLU A 53 5.02 -5.56 -7.63
CA GLU A 53 5.89 -4.72 -6.83
C GLU A 53 5.17 -3.55 -6.14
N ASP A 54 4.02 -3.09 -6.67
CA ASP A 54 3.20 -2.06 -6.02
C ASP A 54 2.42 -2.63 -4.84
N ILE A 55 2.00 -3.90 -4.93
CA ILE A 55 1.38 -4.61 -3.81
C ILE A 55 2.42 -4.80 -2.69
N LEU A 56 3.64 -5.22 -3.05
CA LEU A 56 4.74 -5.29 -2.09
C LEU A 56 5.05 -3.92 -1.45
N ALA A 57 5.00 -2.85 -2.23
CA ALA A 57 5.16 -1.49 -1.70
C ALA A 57 4.07 -1.13 -0.68
N CYS A 58 2.81 -1.48 -0.97
CA CYS A 58 1.68 -1.28 -0.05
C CYS A 58 1.89 -2.05 1.27
N LEU A 59 2.28 -3.32 1.19
CA LEU A 59 2.57 -4.16 2.36
C LEU A 59 3.74 -3.62 3.17
N ALA A 60 4.83 -3.23 2.50
CA ALA A 60 6.01 -2.65 3.17
C ALA A 60 5.67 -1.33 3.87
N PHE A 61 4.87 -0.47 3.23
CA PHE A 61 4.40 0.77 3.84
C PHE A 61 3.53 0.51 5.07
N ALA A 62 2.65 -0.49 5.01
CA ALA A 62 1.79 -0.88 6.12
C ALA A 62 2.63 -1.40 7.32
N ALA A 63 3.58 -2.28 7.06
CA ALA A 63 4.47 -2.85 8.08
C ALA A 63 5.33 -1.77 8.76
N GLU A 64 5.87 -0.82 7.99
CA GLU A 64 6.65 0.29 8.54
C GLU A 64 5.78 1.23 9.37
N ARG A 65 4.56 1.52 8.90
CA ARG A 65 3.59 2.32 9.66
C ARG A 65 3.20 1.64 10.98
N GLU A 66 2.98 0.32 10.97
CA GLU A 66 2.65 -0.45 12.17
C GLU A 66 3.78 -0.39 13.22
N ARG A 67 5.04 -0.59 12.80
CA ARG A 67 6.22 -0.49 13.69
C ARG A 67 6.34 0.87 14.38
N ARG A 68 5.90 1.94 13.72
CA ARG A 68 5.92 3.30 14.30
C ARG A 68 4.77 3.54 15.27
N ILE A 69 3.64 2.86 15.07
CA ILE A 69 2.45 2.99 15.92
C ILE A 69 2.61 2.17 17.20
N MET A 70 3.23 0.99 17.12
CA MET A 70 3.53 0.16 18.28
C MET A 70 4.99 0.38 18.73
N PRO A 71 5.26 1.26 19.71
CA PRO A 71 6.53 1.19 20.40
C PRO A 71 6.58 -0.17 21.12
N VAL A 72 7.52 -1.02 20.71
CA VAL A 72 7.86 -2.20 21.52
C VAL A 72 8.23 -1.66 22.90
N PRO A 73 7.56 -2.08 23.99
CA PRO A 73 7.96 -1.66 25.32
C PRO A 73 9.43 -2.05 25.49
N ALA A 74 10.28 -1.09 25.86
CA ALA A 74 11.62 -1.41 26.30
C ALA A 74 11.50 -2.36 27.48
N ALA A 75 11.97 -3.60 27.30
CA ALA A 75 11.98 -4.63 28.33
C ALA A 75 12.87 -4.23 29.51
#